data_AF-A0A9D8SB80-F1
#
_entry.id   AF-A0A9D8SB80-F1
#
_cell.length_a   1.000
_cell.length_b   1.000
_cell.length_c   1.000
_cell.angle_alpha   90.00
_cell.angle_beta   90.00
_cell.angle_gamma   90.00
#
_symmetry.space_group_name_H-M   'P 1'
#
loop_
_entity.id
_entity.type
_entity.pdbx_description
1 polymer ?
#
loop_
_entity_poly.entity_id
_entity_poly.type
_entity_poly.pdbx_seq_one_letter_code
_entity_poly.pdbx_strand_id
1 'polypeptide(L)'
;SVGGNATLLLNVPPTNEGLIHDNDVKRLKEIGDYIENAFKTNITERSELTVDSYENGYSIENVLEDNYDNYYIAKKGCSTATIIAKWDTPVNIGNIVLKENILCSQRIETFAIDALKDGEFTEIFSGTVIGYKRIVPLKNIETDCIRIRITDARTEPTLSFIGIYETVK
;
A
#
# COMPACT_ATOMS: atom_id res chain seq x y z
N SER A 1 -1.24 -0.78 13.77
CA SER A 1 -0.55 0.50 13.98
C SER A 1 -0.08 1.04 12.62
N VAL A 2 1.21 1.20 12.32
CA VAL A 2 1.72 1.86 11.08
C VAL A 2 1.06 1.35 9.79
N GLY A 3 0.91 0.03 9.64
CA GLY A 3 0.24 -0.57 8.49
C GLY A 3 -1.28 -0.40 8.44
N GLY A 4 -1.89 0.29 9.40
CA GLY A 4 -3.33 0.49 9.49
C GLY A 4 -3.71 1.88 9.98
N ASN A 5 -3.15 2.91 9.35
CA ASN A 5 -3.49 4.31 9.55
C ASN A 5 -3.29 4.81 11.00
N ALA A 6 -2.21 4.41 11.66
CA ALA A 6 -1.87 4.88 13.01
C ALA A 6 -0.36 4.90 13.25
N THR A 7 0.13 5.79 14.11
CA THR A 7 1.55 5.81 14.52
C THR A 7 1.85 4.66 15.49
N LEU A 8 3.07 4.12 15.43
CA LEU A 8 3.59 3.22 16.46
C LEU A 8 4.45 4.03 17.43
N LEU A 9 3.99 4.16 18.67
CA LEU A 9 4.77 4.68 19.77
C LEU A 9 5.30 3.50 20.57
N LEU A 10 6.55 3.11 20.32
CA LEU A 10 7.19 1.97 20.97
C LEU A 10 7.99 2.46 22.19
N ASN A 11 7.60 1.99 23.39
CA ASN A 11 8.35 2.26 24.61
C ASN A 11 9.57 1.33 24.71
N VAL A 12 10.73 1.88 25.05
CA VAL A 12 11.97 1.15 25.29
C VAL A 12 12.53 1.60 26.65
N PRO A 13 12.20 0.89 27.73
CA PRO A 13 12.57 1.33 29.06
C PRO A 13 14.07 1.09 29.32
N PRO A 14 14.77 2.01 30.01
CA PRO A 14 16.11 1.75 30.49
C PRO A 14 16.10 0.74 31.65
N THR A 15 17.21 0.06 31.84
CA THR A 15 17.49 -0.75 33.03
C THR A 15 17.77 0.14 34.25
N ASN A 16 17.97 -0.46 35.42
CA ASN A 16 18.32 0.26 36.65
C ASN A 16 19.65 1.02 36.55
N GLU A 17 20.52 0.60 35.62
CA GLU A 17 21.78 1.25 35.30
C GLU A 17 21.61 2.45 34.34
N GLY A 18 20.38 2.74 33.90
CA GLY A 18 20.07 3.82 32.97
C GLY A 18 20.44 3.52 31.51
N LEU A 19 20.68 2.24 31.17
CA LEU A 19 21.04 1.80 29.82
C LEU A 19 19.90 1.03 29.16
N ILE A 20 19.86 0.96 27.84
CA ILE A 20 18.94 0.04 27.15
C ILE A 20 19.53 -1.36 27.22
N HIS A 21 18.72 -2.36 27.58
CA HIS A 21 19.17 -3.73 27.69
C HIS A 21 19.63 -4.27 26.33
N ASP A 22 20.73 -5.05 26.27
CA ASP A 22 21.31 -5.56 25.02
C ASP A 22 20.31 -6.36 24.17
N ASN A 23 19.44 -7.15 24.82
CA ASN A 23 18.33 -7.84 24.15
C ASN A 23 17.40 -6.86 23.41
N ASP A 24 17.04 -5.72 24.00
CA ASP A 24 16.17 -4.73 23.36
C ASP A 24 16.88 -4.06 22.19
N VAL A 25 18.16 -3.71 22.34
CA VAL A 25 19.00 -3.21 21.23
C VAL A 25 19.00 -4.20 20.07
N LYS A 26 19.21 -5.48 20.35
CA LYS A 26 19.18 -6.55 19.34
C LYS A 26 17.82 -6.66 18.66
N ARG A 27 16.73 -6.66 19.42
CA ARG A 27 15.36 -6.75 18.87
C ARG A 27 15.00 -5.53 18.02
N LEU A 28 15.38 -4.33 18.45
CA LEU A 28 15.17 -3.10 17.70
C LEU A 28 15.93 -3.12 16.36
N LYS A 29 17.15 -3.64 16.35
CA LYS A 29 17.91 -3.85 15.12
C LYS A 29 17.22 -4.86 14.20
N GLU A 30 16.81 -6.02 14.73
CA GLU A 30 16.06 -7.03 13.96
C GLU A 30 14.77 -6.46 13.35
N ILE A 31 14.05 -5.60 14.09
CA ILE A 31 12.86 -4.89 13.57
C ILE A 31 13.24 -3.92 12.44
N GLY A 32 14.31 -3.14 12.62
CA GLY A 32 14.81 -2.22 11.59
C GLY A 32 15.18 -2.96 10.30
N ASP A 33 15.98 -4.02 10.42
CA ASP A 33 16.40 -4.87 9.31
C ASP A 33 15.18 -5.49 8.59
N TYR A 34 14.18 -5.93 9.34
CA TYR A 34 12.94 -6.46 8.77
C TYR A 34 12.18 -5.40 7.96
N ILE A 35 12.02 -4.19 8.50
CA ILE A 35 11.31 -3.09 7.82
C ILE A 35 12.07 -2.69 6.55
N GLU A 36 13.38 -2.53 6.61
CA GLU A 36 14.20 -2.15 5.45
C GLU A 36 14.07 -3.19 4.34
N ASN A 37 14.18 -4.47 4.67
CA ASN A 37 14.03 -5.54 3.69
C ASN A 37 12.61 -5.59 3.10
N ALA A 38 11.56 -5.45 3.93
CA ALA A 38 10.17 -5.54 3.48
C ALA A 38 9.77 -4.47 2.44
N PHE A 39 10.47 -3.32 2.40
CA PHE A 39 10.19 -2.20 1.50
C PHE A 39 11.37 -1.84 0.58
N LYS A 40 12.34 -2.75 0.42
CA LYS A 40 13.59 -2.51 -0.32
C LYS A 40 13.39 -2.31 -1.82
N THR A 41 12.50 -3.08 -2.42
CA THR A 41 12.33 -3.13 -3.89
C THR A 41 10.88 -2.88 -4.26
N ASN A 42 10.57 -1.62 -4.58
CA ASN A 42 9.30 -1.23 -5.16
C ASN A 42 9.29 -1.56 -6.66
N ILE A 43 8.27 -2.28 -7.12
CA ILE A 43 8.09 -2.72 -8.51
C ILE A 43 6.85 -2.11 -9.17
N THR A 44 6.20 -1.11 -8.54
CA THR A 44 5.03 -0.43 -9.14
C THR A 44 5.37 0.16 -10.52
N GLU A 45 6.49 0.88 -10.64
CA GLU A 45 6.91 1.51 -11.91
C GLU A 45 7.25 0.52 -13.02
N ARG A 46 7.47 -0.76 -12.66
CA ARG A 46 7.70 -1.85 -13.64
C ARG A 46 6.39 -2.44 -14.17
N SER A 47 5.25 -2.00 -13.63
CA SER A 47 3.93 -2.45 -14.06
C SER A 47 3.29 -1.45 -15.02
N GLU A 48 2.48 -1.96 -15.94
CA GLU A 48 1.47 -1.16 -16.63
C GLU A 48 0.32 -0.88 -15.66
N LEU A 49 0.20 0.38 -15.23
CA LEU A 49 -0.91 0.83 -14.40
C LEU A 49 -2.07 1.32 -15.26
N THR A 50 -3.27 0.83 -14.97
CA THR A 50 -4.50 1.34 -15.57
C THR A 50 -5.58 1.53 -14.53
N VAL A 51 -6.53 2.42 -14.82
CA VAL A 51 -7.68 2.68 -13.96
C VAL A 51 -8.93 2.89 -14.82
N ASP A 52 -10.09 2.49 -14.30
CA ASP A 52 -11.38 2.59 -14.99
C ASP A 52 -11.79 4.04 -15.33
N SER A 53 -11.56 4.98 -14.42
CA SER A 53 -11.85 6.40 -14.63
C SER A 53 -11.06 7.31 -13.69
N TYR A 54 -10.85 8.56 -14.13
CA TYR A 54 -10.18 9.59 -13.36
C TYR A 54 -10.68 10.99 -13.76
N GLU A 55 -10.46 11.98 -12.88
CA GLU A 55 -10.68 13.40 -13.19
C GLU A 55 -9.53 13.94 -14.05
N ASN A 56 -9.82 14.87 -14.98
CA ASN A 56 -8.81 15.38 -15.91
C ASN A 56 -7.59 15.97 -15.18
N GLY A 57 -6.38 15.49 -15.51
CA GLY A 57 -5.13 15.90 -14.87
C GLY A 57 -4.72 15.08 -13.64
N TYR A 58 -5.54 14.12 -13.20
CA TYR A 58 -5.32 13.31 -12.00
C TYR A 58 -5.34 11.80 -12.31
N SER A 59 -4.58 11.40 -13.34
CA SER A 59 -4.50 10.01 -13.80
C SER A 59 -3.80 9.10 -12.77
N ILE A 60 -3.82 7.79 -13.05
CA ILE A 60 -3.21 6.79 -12.16
C ILE A 60 -1.69 6.93 -12.03
N GLU A 61 -1.01 7.48 -13.04
CA GLU A 61 0.46 7.68 -13.01
C GLU A 61 0.93 8.57 -11.85
N ASN A 62 0.05 9.42 -11.34
CA ASN A 62 0.37 10.33 -10.24
C ASN A 62 0.62 9.62 -8.90
N VAL A 63 0.41 8.30 -8.80
CA VAL A 63 0.58 7.53 -7.55
C VAL A 63 1.97 6.88 -7.40
N LEU A 64 2.86 7.07 -8.37
CA LEU A 64 4.18 6.42 -8.41
C LEU A 64 5.18 7.01 -7.41
N GLU A 65 5.04 8.29 -7.08
CA GLU A 65 5.89 8.99 -6.12
C GLU A 65 5.14 9.19 -4.79
N ASP A 66 5.82 8.95 -3.65
CA ASP A 66 5.19 9.16 -2.34
C ASP A 66 5.18 10.64 -1.93
N ASN A 67 4.27 11.43 -2.52
CA ASN A 67 4.01 12.82 -2.16
C ASN A 67 2.51 13.15 -2.18
N TYR A 68 2.15 14.41 -1.92
CA TYR A 68 0.75 14.87 -1.96
C TYR A 68 0.46 15.88 -3.07
N ASP A 69 1.49 16.30 -3.79
CA ASP A 69 1.39 17.31 -4.85
C ASP A 69 0.82 16.69 -6.13
N ASN A 70 1.21 15.44 -6.42
CA ASN A 70 0.64 14.60 -7.47
C ASN A 70 -0.18 13.48 -6.84
N TYR A 71 -1.41 13.30 -7.28
CA TYR A 71 -2.27 12.22 -6.82
C TYR A 71 -3.30 11.82 -7.89
N TYR A 72 -3.83 10.61 -7.75
CA TYR A 72 -5.00 10.13 -8.46
C TYR A 72 -6.27 10.61 -7.76
N ILE A 73 -7.29 10.97 -8.53
CA ILE A 73 -8.67 11.10 -8.06
C ILE A 73 -9.63 10.44 -9.03
N ALA A 74 -10.60 9.70 -8.50
CA ALA A 74 -11.68 9.16 -9.32
C ALA A 74 -12.45 10.28 -10.01
N LYS A 75 -13.09 9.92 -11.13
CA LYS A 75 -13.94 10.85 -11.87
C LYS A 75 -15.04 11.41 -10.97
N LYS A 76 -15.38 12.69 -11.15
CA LYS A 76 -16.46 13.35 -10.41
C LYS A 76 -17.75 12.51 -10.34
N GLY A 77 -18.27 12.33 -9.13
CA GLY A 77 -19.47 11.55 -8.82
C GLY A 77 -19.25 10.04 -8.64
N CYS A 78 -18.03 9.52 -8.81
CA CYS A 78 -17.73 8.10 -8.61
C CYS A 78 -17.20 7.86 -7.19
N SER A 79 -17.81 6.96 -6.42
CA SER A 79 -17.32 6.51 -5.11
C SER A 79 -16.46 5.24 -5.17
N THR A 80 -16.23 4.71 -6.37
CA THR A 80 -15.49 3.47 -6.62
C THR A 80 -14.40 3.70 -7.65
N ALA A 81 -13.38 2.85 -7.64
CA ALA A 81 -12.34 2.82 -8.65
C ALA A 81 -11.75 1.41 -8.76
N THR A 82 -11.42 0.99 -9.98
CA THR A 82 -10.72 -0.27 -10.23
C THR A 82 -9.38 0.02 -10.89
N ILE A 83 -8.31 -0.30 -10.17
CA ILE A 83 -6.93 -0.10 -10.60
C ILE A 83 -6.31 -1.46 -10.90
N ILE A 84 -5.62 -1.57 -12.03
CA ILE A 84 -4.89 -2.76 -12.44
C ILE A 84 -3.40 -2.41 -12.49
N ALA A 85 -2.58 -3.25 -11.87
CA ALA A 85 -1.14 -3.27 -12.05
C ALA A 85 -0.76 -4.59 -12.72
N LYS A 86 -0.20 -4.51 -13.93
CA LYS A 86 0.16 -5.68 -14.73
C LYS A 86 1.65 -5.67 -15.05
N TRP A 87 2.32 -6.80 -14.89
CA TRP A 87 3.71 -7.01 -15.31
C TRP A 87 3.78 -7.93 -16.53
N ASP A 88 4.85 -7.82 -17.31
CA ASP A 88 5.07 -8.69 -18.47
C ASP A 88 5.32 -10.15 -18.08
N THR A 89 5.85 -10.36 -16.87
CA THR A 89 6.14 -11.68 -16.31
C THR A 89 5.69 -11.75 -14.85
N PRO A 90 5.33 -12.94 -14.34
CA PRO A 90 5.00 -13.10 -12.92
C PRO A 90 6.09 -12.59 -11.98
N VAL A 91 5.65 -11.90 -10.92
CA VAL A 91 6.50 -11.34 -9.85
C VAL A 91 6.06 -11.89 -8.49
N ASN A 92 6.97 -11.87 -7.52
CA ASN A 92 6.70 -12.32 -6.15
C ASN A 92 6.43 -11.12 -5.24
N ILE A 93 5.16 -10.90 -4.87
CA ILE A 93 4.73 -9.72 -4.12
C ILE A 93 4.63 -10.03 -2.62
N GLY A 94 5.35 -9.24 -1.83
CA GLY A 94 5.37 -9.34 -0.38
C GLY A 94 4.39 -8.38 0.30
N ASN A 95 4.38 -7.12 -0.13
CA ASN A 95 3.57 -6.06 0.48
C ASN A 95 2.98 -5.12 -0.57
N ILE A 96 1.78 -4.60 -0.32
CA ILE A 96 1.21 -3.46 -1.04
C ILE A 96 1.01 -2.32 -0.04
N VAL A 97 1.43 -1.11 -0.40
CA VAL A 97 1.26 0.12 0.37
C VAL A 97 0.32 1.03 -0.40
N LEU A 98 -0.74 1.47 0.27
CA LEU A 98 -1.71 2.42 -0.26
C LEU A 98 -1.77 3.64 0.65
N LYS A 99 -1.84 4.83 0.05
CA LYS A 99 -2.01 6.09 0.78
C LYS A 99 -3.08 6.94 0.09
N GLU A 100 -4.03 7.47 0.84
CA GLU A 100 -4.94 8.50 0.36
C GLU A 100 -4.23 9.86 0.34
N ASN A 101 -4.70 10.77 -0.51
CA ASN A 101 -4.32 12.17 -0.34
C ASN A 101 -5.12 12.78 0.81
N ILE A 102 -4.59 12.66 2.03
CA ILE A 102 -5.26 13.12 3.24
C ILE A 102 -5.40 14.65 3.34
N LEU A 103 -4.69 15.43 2.51
CA LEU A 103 -4.95 16.88 2.38
C LEU A 103 -6.36 17.13 1.80
N CYS A 104 -6.90 16.16 1.09
CA CYS A 104 -8.26 16.15 0.56
C CYS A 104 -9.27 15.44 1.48
N SER A 105 -8.92 15.24 2.76
CA SER A 105 -9.61 14.38 3.75
C SER A 105 -9.43 12.87 3.48
N GLN A 106 -9.80 12.05 4.46
CA GLN A 106 -9.95 10.60 4.30
C GLN A 106 -11.34 10.30 3.71
N ARG A 107 -11.38 9.49 2.64
CA ARG A 107 -12.58 9.25 1.83
C ARG A 107 -12.93 7.79 1.69
N ILE A 108 -11.94 6.90 1.57
CA ILE A 108 -12.16 5.47 1.29
C ILE A 108 -12.71 4.76 2.53
N GLU A 109 -13.82 4.03 2.34
CA GLU A 109 -14.53 3.30 3.40
C GLU A 109 -14.35 1.78 3.25
N THR A 110 -14.27 1.26 2.02
CA THR A 110 -13.92 -0.15 1.75
C THR A 110 -13.10 -0.34 0.48
N PHE A 111 -12.17 -1.30 0.53
CA PHE A 111 -11.37 -1.71 -0.63
C PHE A 111 -11.02 -3.20 -0.57
N ALA A 112 -10.68 -3.76 -1.71
CA ALA A 112 -10.21 -5.13 -1.86
C ALA A 112 -9.04 -5.20 -2.83
N ILE A 113 -8.25 -6.27 -2.72
CA ILE A 113 -7.13 -6.58 -3.60
C ILE A 113 -7.31 -8.01 -4.08
N ASP A 114 -7.23 -8.19 -5.39
CA ASP A 114 -7.26 -9.49 -6.04
C ASP A 114 -5.93 -9.74 -6.76
N ALA A 115 -5.52 -11.00 -6.85
CA ALA A 115 -4.47 -11.46 -7.75
C ALA A 115 -5.10 -12.28 -8.88
N LEU A 116 -4.53 -12.15 -10.08
CA LEU A 116 -4.86 -13.03 -11.19
C LEU A 116 -4.22 -14.41 -10.95
N LYS A 117 -5.03 -15.45 -10.93
CA LYS A 117 -4.58 -16.83 -10.76
C LYS A 117 -5.37 -17.71 -11.73
N ASP A 118 -4.66 -18.50 -12.54
CA ASP A 118 -5.27 -19.42 -13.51
C ASP A 118 -6.27 -18.73 -14.46
N GLY A 119 -6.03 -17.46 -14.78
CA GLY A 119 -6.89 -16.65 -15.65
C GLY A 119 -8.08 -15.96 -14.96
N GLU A 120 -8.26 -16.16 -13.65
CA GLU A 120 -9.34 -15.56 -12.87
C GLU A 120 -8.82 -14.71 -11.71
N PHE A 121 -9.50 -13.61 -11.42
CA PHE A 121 -9.16 -12.79 -10.26
C PHE A 121 -9.69 -13.43 -8.98
N THR A 122 -8.78 -13.73 -8.05
CA THR A 122 -9.10 -14.23 -6.71
C THR A 122 -8.81 -13.14 -5.69
N GLU A 123 -9.78 -12.82 -4.82
CA GLU A 123 -9.58 -11.88 -3.72
C GLU A 123 -8.53 -12.44 -2.74
N ILE A 124 -7.47 -11.68 -2.51
CA ILE A 124 -6.38 -12.03 -1.59
C ILE A 124 -6.39 -11.16 -0.34
N PHE A 125 -7.12 -10.03 -0.36
CA PHE A 125 -7.27 -9.14 0.77
C PHE A 125 -8.52 -8.27 0.64
N SER A 126 -9.16 -7.95 1.76
CA SER A 126 -10.16 -6.89 1.86
C SER A 126 -9.98 -6.08 3.15
N GLY A 127 -10.36 -4.81 3.09
CA GLY A 127 -10.19 -3.86 4.18
C GLY A 127 -11.18 -2.71 4.09
N THR A 128 -11.22 -1.90 5.15
CA THR A 128 -12.12 -0.74 5.21
C THR A 128 -11.39 0.53 4.76
N VAL A 129 -10.66 1.16 5.68
CA VAL A 129 -10.04 2.47 5.49
C VAL A 129 -8.60 2.34 4.96
N ILE A 130 -8.16 3.28 4.12
CA ILE A 130 -6.74 3.44 3.77
C ILE A 130 -6.09 4.54 4.63
N GLY A 131 -6.61 5.76 4.59
CA GLY A 131 -6.11 6.93 5.32
C GLY A 131 -4.69 7.34 4.91
N TYR A 132 -3.90 7.79 5.89
CA TYR A 132 -2.52 8.22 5.67
C TYR A 132 -1.65 7.11 5.08
N LYS A 133 -1.81 5.87 5.56
CA LYS A 133 -1.06 4.71 5.09
C LYS A 133 -1.73 3.41 5.50
N ARG A 134 -1.88 2.52 4.52
CA ARG A 134 -2.29 1.13 4.68
C ARG A 134 -1.22 0.23 4.08
N ILE A 135 -0.73 -0.72 4.86
CA ILE A 135 0.23 -1.74 4.41
C ILE A 135 -0.51 -3.08 4.43
N VAL A 136 -0.59 -3.72 3.27
CA VAL A 136 -1.24 -5.00 3.05
C VAL A 136 -0.16 -6.07 2.86
N PRO A 137 0.11 -6.91 3.87
CA PRO A 137 1.06 -8.01 3.75
C PRO A 137 0.41 -9.19 3.02
N LEU A 138 1.01 -9.62 1.91
CA LEU A 138 0.44 -10.65 1.03
C LEU A 138 1.09 -12.03 1.19
N LYS A 139 2.14 -12.18 2.03
CA LYS A 139 2.80 -13.46 2.30
C LYS A 139 3.28 -14.20 1.04
N ASN A 140 3.91 -13.46 0.12
CA ASN A 140 4.51 -13.99 -1.11
C ASN A 140 3.49 -14.56 -2.12
N ILE A 141 2.73 -13.66 -2.75
CA ILE A 141 1.86 -14.02 -3.88
C ILE A 141 2.65 -13.90 -5.18
N GLU A 142 2.72 -14.98 -5.94
CA GLU A 142 3.23 -14.99 -7.31
C GLU A 142 2.10 -14.70 -8.28
N THR A 143 2.21 -13.61 -9.05
CA THR A 143 1.21 -13.19 -10.04
C THR A 143 1.85 -12.22 -11.05
N ASP A 144 1.30 -12.13 -12.25
CA ASP A 144 1.62 -11.09 -13.23
C ASP A 144 0.61 -9.94 -13.22
N CYS A 145 -0.43 -10.00 -12.38
CA CYS A 145 -1.47 -8.99 -12.34
C CYS A 145 -2.12 -8.89 -10.95
N ILE A 146 -2.26 -7.65 -10.48
CA ILE A 146 -2.98 -7.26 -9.27
C ILE A 146 -4.12 -6.32 -9.65
N ARG A 147 -5.29 -6.54 -9.03
CA ARG A 147 -6.43 -5.63 -9.12
C ARG A 147 -6.75 -5.04 -7.76
N ILE A 148 -6.65 -3.72 -7.63
CA ILE A 148 -7.05 -2.97 -6.44
C ILE A 148 -8.43 -2.38 -6.72
N ARG A 149 -9.42 -2.75 -5.91
CA ARG A 149 -10.81 -2.29 -6.02
C ARG A 149 -11.13 -1.39 -4.84
N ILE A 150 -11.35 -0.10 -5.08
CA ILE A 150 -12.05 0.75 -4.12
C ILE A 150 -13.54 0.51 -4.33
N THR A 151 -14.18 -0.05 -3.30
CA THR A 151 -15.57 -0.55 -3.38
C THR A 151 -16.57 0.39 -2.74
N ASP A 152 -16.13 1.27 -1.84
CA ASP A 152 -16.94 2.36 -1.29
C ASP A 152 -16.07 3.53 -0.78
N ALA A 153 -16.60 4.73 -0.90
CA ALA A 153 -15.99 5.97 -0.43
C ALA A 153 -17.04 7.06 -0.21
N ARG A 154 -16.77 7.99 0.74
CA ARG A 154 -17.67 9.12 1.07
C ARG A 154 -17.88 10.10 -0.09
N THR A 155 -16.89 10.20 -0.97
CA THR A 155 -16.82 11.05 -2.17
C THR A 155 -15.76 10.43 -3.08
N GLU A 156 -15.39 11.09 -4.19
CA GLU A 156 -14.37 10.64 -5.13
C GLU A 156 -13.08 10.23 -4.42
N PRO A 157 -12.71 8.93 -4.39
CA PRO A 157 -11.52 8.51 -3.68
C PRO A 157 -10.27 9.12 -4.29
N THR A 158 -9.28 9.40 -3.43
CA THR A 158 -7.96 9.87 -3.82
C THR A 158 -6.91 8.85 -3.41
N LEU A 159 -5.87 8.71 -4.22
CA LEU A 159 -4.66 7.97 -3.84
C LEU A 159 -3.45 8.84 -4.15
N SER A 160 -2.61 9.06 -3.15
CA SER A 160 -1.36 9.81 -3.32
C SER A 160 -0.18 8.89 -3.57
N PHE A 161 -0.29 7.60 -3.24
CA PHE A 161 0.78 6.64 -3.48
C PHE A 161 0.27 5.20 -3.54
N ILE A 162 0.85 4.42 -4.46
CA ILE A 162 0.75 2.96 -4.51
C ILE A 162 2.17 2.38 -4.61
N GLY A 163 2.58 1.64 -3.59
CA GLY A 163 3.84 0.89 -3.58
C GLY A 163 3.58 -0.61 -3.58
N ILE A 164 4.14 -1.33 -4.55
CA ILE A 164 4.06 -2.80 -4.63
C ILE A 164 5.47 -3.33 -4.45
N TYR A 165 5.71 -4.07 -3.38
CA TYR A 165 7.05 -4.46 -2.97
C TYR A 165 7.27 -5.95 -3.15
N GLU A 166 8.40 -6.31 -3.76
CA GLU A 166 8.82 -7.70 -3.89
C GLU A 166 9.13 -8.31 -2.52
N THR A 167 8.86 -9.61 -2.38
CA THR A 167 9.39 -10.37 -1.25
C THR A 167 10.91 -10.49 -1.40
N VAL A 168 11.66 -10.07 -0.38
CA VAL A 168 13.09 -10.37 -0.29
C VAL A 168 13.26 -11.84 0.04
N LYS A 169 13.95 -12.58 -0.84
CA LYS A 169 14.35 -13.98 -0.61
C LYS A 169 15.41 -14.11 0.48
#